data_AF-A0AAU7CT42-F1
#
_entry.id   AF-A0AAU7CT42-F1
#
_cell.length_a   1.000
_cell.length_b   1.000
_cell.length_c   1.000
_cell.angle_alpha   90.00
_cell.angle_beta   90.00
_cell.angle_gamma   90.00
#
_symmetry.space_group_name_H-M   'P 1'
#
loop_
_entity.id
_entity.type
_entity.pdbx_description
1 polymer ?
#
loop_
_entity_poly.entity_id
_entity_poly.type
_entity_poly.pdbx_seq_one_letter_code
_entity_poly.pdbx_strand_id
1 'polypeptide(L)'
;MTTYPKGTGRLVRSLMVLGLAAAPGCGTVKTTNTVRTGTEQLLLTNAWDSALQKIDFRPLTGVPVFLDTANVTAVDQGWVVSSLRQAMLTQGVLLRTKAEQAQWIVEARVGVYGTDEHNLLIGIPQTAIPATLPGIPAGTVPEMPLVKKSNQQGMAKLALFAYDRASGQFVWSSGTILSTSSAKDTYVGGVGPIQGGSIRGGTEFVGIKLPLTSEGSSDEAGRAGRQNTPSDPAALRQSASDLDSFMP
;
A
#
# COMPACT_ATOMS: atom_id res chain seq x y z
N MET A 1 8.28 23.74 -73.87
CA MET A 1 9.12 23.89 -72.66
C MET A 1 8.19 24.37 -71.55
N THR A 2 7.64 23.44 -70.78
CA THR A 2 6.68 23.71 -69.71
C THR A 2 7.14 22.93 -68.49
N THR A 3 7.67 23.68 -67.53
CA THR A 3 8.34 23.21 -66.32
C THR A 3 7.34 22.68 -65.31
N TYR A 4 7.47 21.40 -64.96
CA TYR A 4 6.73 20.73 -63.88
C TYR A 4 7.39 21.09 -62.53
N PRO A 5 6.68 21.68 -61.54
CA PRO A 5 7.28 21.92 -60.24
C PRO A 5 7.39 20.60 -59.45
N LYS A 6 8.59 20.01 -59.46
CA LYS A 6 9.01 18.93 -58.57
C LYS A 6 9.24 19.48 -57.15
N GLY A 7 8.18 19.73 -56.39
CA GLY A 7 8.30 20.25 -55.01
C GLY A 7 7.34 19.65 -54.00
N THR A 8 6.18 19.16 -54.43
CA THR A 8 5.04 18.92 -53.54
C THR A 8 5.08 17.56 -52.82
N GLY A 9 5.86 16.58 -53.32
CA GLY A 9 5.85 15.21 -52.80
C GLY A 9 6.62 14.98 -51.49
N ARG A 10 7.61 15.83 -51.17
CA ARG A 10 8.40 15.72 -49.92
C ARG A 10 7.70 16.36 -48.72
N LEU A 11 7.03 17.50 -48.92
CA LEU A 11 6.27 18.20 -47.88
C LEU A 11 5.04 17.42 -47.43
N VAL A 12 4.31 16.79 -48.36
CA VAL A 12 3.13 15.95 -48.04
C VAL A 12 3.52 14.68 -47.27
N ARG A 13 4.68 14.09 -47.58
CA ARG A 13 5.20 12.94 -46.83
C ARG A 13 5.67 13.30 -45.41
N SER A 14 6.27 14.48 -45.21
CA SER A 14 6.67 14.93 -43.87
C SER A 14 5.49 15.31 -42.97
N LEU A 15 4.40 15.85 -43.52
CA LEU A 15 3.18 16.11 -42.75
C LEU A 15 2.45 14.81 -42.35
N MET A 16 2.47 13.78 -43.21
CA MET A 16 1.81 12.50 -42.95
C MET A 16 2.55 11.63 -41.92
N VAL A 17 3.88 11.78 -41.80
CA VAL A 17 4.68 11.10 -40.77
C VAL A 17 4.56 11.79 -39.40
N LEU A 18 4.35 13.12 -39.37
CA LEU A 18 4.12 13.85 -38.11
C LEU A 18 2.70 13.65 -37.56
N GLY A 19 1.72 13.35 -38.43
CA GLY A 19 0.34 13.03 -38.03
C GLY A 19 0.16 11.65 -37.36
N LEU A 20 1.13 10.74 -37.49
CA LEU A 20 1.04 9.38 -36.94
C LEU A 20 1.68 9.23 -35.54
N ALA A 21 2.35 10.27 -35.04
CA ALA A 21 3.04 10.24 -33.73
C ALA A 21 2.16 10.69 -32.55
N ALA A 22 0.94 11.17 -32.80
CA ALA A 22 -0.01 11.56 -31.76
C ALA A 22 -1.15 10.52 -31.68
N ALA A 23 -0.83 9.30 -31.25
CA ALA A 23 -1.87 8.42 -30.74
C ALA A 23 -2.42 9.06 -29.46
N PRO A 24 -3.71 9.45 -29.39
CA PRO A 24 -4.31 9.87 -28.13
C PRO A 24 -4.35 8.64 -27.22
N GLY A 25 -3.41 8.57 -26.28
CA GLY A 25 -3.39 7.58 -25.22
C GLY A 25 -4.57 7.85 -24.29
N CYS A 26 -5.71 7.20 -24.52
CA CYS A 26 -6.81 7.14 -23.57
C CYS A 26 -6.48 6.07 -22.52
N GLY A 27 -5.81 6.49 -21.44
CA GLY A 27 -5.49 5.62 -20.30
C GLY A 27 -6.49 5.83 -19.17
N THR A 28 -7.59 5.07 -19.14
CA THR A 28 -8.46 4.96 -17.96
C THR A 28 -8.18 3.64 -17.25
N VAL A 29 -7.55 3.69 -16.07
CA VAL A 29 -7.41 2.51 -15.21
C VAL A 29 -8.38 2.63 -14.03
N LYS A 30 -9.62 2.18 -14.24
CA LYS A 30 -10.50 1.70 -13.17
C LYS A 30 -11.18 0.42 -13.66
N THR A 31 -10.49 -0.71 -13.50
CA THR A 31 -11.08 -2.04 -13.61
C THR A 31 -10.98 -2.69 -12.25
N THR A 32 -12.05 -2.59 -11.46
CA THR A 32 -12.22 -3.40 -10.25
C THR A 32 -13.31 -4.43 -10.53
N ASN A 33 -13.00 -5.71 -10.32
CA ASN A 33 -13.99 -6.79 -10.32
C ASN A 33 -14.51 -7.06 -8.88
N THR A 34 -14.03 -6.28 -7.90
CA THR A 34 -14.38 -6.36 -6.47
C THR A 34 -15.07 -5.08 -6.01
N VAL A 35 -15.81 -5.15 -4.89
CA VAL A 35 -16.57 -4.03 -4.30
C VAL A 35 -15.68 -2.82 -3.99
N ARG A 36 -14.46 -3.07 -3.51
CA ARG A 36 -13.42 -2.05 -3.24
C ARG A 36 -12.23 -2.25 -4.16
N THR A 37 -11.51 -1.17 -4.45
CA THR A 37 -10.30 -1.26 -5.29
C THR A 37 -9.13 -1.89 -4.53
N GLY A 38 -8.19 -2.51 -5.24
CA GLY A 38 -6.95 -3.02 -4.61
C GLY A 38 -6.12 -1.92 -3.96
N THR A 39 -6.09 -0.72 -4.54
CA THR A 39 -5.42 0.47 -3.97
C THR A 39 -6.00 0.84 -2.61
N GLU A 40 -7.32 0.88 -2.48
CA GLU A 40 -8.01 1.18 -1.23
C GLU A 40 -7.68 0.16 -0.14
N GLN A 41 -7.74 -1.13 -0.48
CA GLN A 41 -7.40 -2.22 0.45
C GLN A 41 -5.93 -2.14 0.91
N LEU A 42 -5.00 -1.86 -0.02
CA LEU A 42 -3.59 -1.69 0.30
C LEU A 42 -3.30 -0.43 1.12
N LEU A 43 -4.02 0.68 0.87
CA LEU A 43 -3.88 1.90 1.65
C LEU A 43 -4.27 1.67 3.12
N LEU A 44 -5.39 0.98 3.35
CA LEU A 44 -5.89 0.67 4.69
C LEU A 44 -4.97 -0.28 5.44
N THR A 45 -4.60 -1.40 4.81
CA THR A 45 -3.73 -2.42 5.42
C THR A 45 -2.33 -1.86 5.72
N ASN A 46 -1.72 -1.12 4.79
CA ASN A 46 -0.41 -0.49 5.05
C ASN A 46 -0.48 0.58 6.15
N ALA A 47 -1.53 1.39 6.19
CA ALA A 47 -1.70 2.38 7.25
C ALA A 47 -1.80 1.69 8.62
N TRP A 48 -2.58 0.61 8.70
CA TRP A 48 -2.75 -0.20 9.91
C TRP A 48 -1.44 -0.87 10.36
N ASP A 49 -0.75 -1.57 9.46
CA ASP A 49 0.50 -2.27 9.77
C ASP A 49 1.59 -1.28 10.23
N SER A 50 1.67 -0.11 9.57
CA SER A 50 2.56 0.97 9.98
C SER A 50 2.20 1.57 11.34
N ALA A 51 0.92 1.49 11.76
CA ALA A 51 0.50 1.90 13.09
C ALA A 51 0.91 0.84 14.15
N LEU A 52 0.73 -0.45 13.83
CA LEU A 52 1.10 -1.56 14.72
C LEU A 52 2.60 -1.60 15.03
N GLN A 53 3.44 -1.29 14.05
CA GLN A 53 4.91 -1.24 14.22
C GLN A 53 5.36 -0.20 15.26
N LYS A 54 4.53 0.81 15.54
CA LYS A 54 4.83 1.85 16.54
C LYS A 54 4.48 1.43 17.97
N ILE A 55 3.83 0.27 18.15
CA ILE A 55 3.38 -0.20 19.47
C ILE A 55 4.42 -1.13 20.09
N ASP A 56 4.78 -0.82 21.33
CA ASP A 56 5.62 -1.67 22.17
C ASP A 56 4.77 -2.46 23.17
N PHE A 57 4.61 -3.75 22.92
CA PHE A 57 3.90 -4.70 23.78
C PHE A 57 4.81 -5.39 24.80
N ARG A 58 6.12 -5.12 24.82
CA ARG A 58 7.06 -5.73 25.78
C ARG A 58 6.63 -5.59 27.25
N PRO A 59 6.00 -4.48 27.71
CA PRO A 59 5.50 -4.37 29.08
C PRO A 59 4.42 -5.41 29.44
N LEU A 60 3.81 -6.06 28.46
CA LEU A 60 2.76 -7.08 28.64
C LEU A 60 3.31 -8.52 28.61
N THR A 61 4.62 -8.69 28.48
CA THR A 61 5.26 -10.01 28.41
C THR A 61 5.30 -10.69 29.78
N GLY A 62 5.36 -12.03 29.78
CA GLY A 62 5.44 -12.83 31.01
C GLY A 62 4.12 -13.01 31.78
N VAL A 63 3.05 -12.31 31.39
CA VAL A 63 1.72 -12.39 32.01
C VAL A 63 0.71 -12.93 31.01
N PRO A 64 -0.23 -13.83 31.39
CA PRO A 64 -1.29 -14.26 30.49
C PRO A 64 -2.25 -13.10 30.20
N VAL A 65 -2.37 -12.75 28.92
CA VAL A 65 -3.15 -11.60 28.43
C VAL A 65 -4.30 -12.08 27.56
N PHE A 66 -5.46 -11.47 27.69
CA PHE A 66 -6.57 -11.60 26.75
C PHE A 66 -6.71 -10.33 25.94
N LEU A 67 -6.86 -10.45 24.61
CA LEU A 67 -7.12 -9.33 23.72
C LEU A 67 -8.63 -9.20 23.52
N ASP A 68 -9.22 -8.14 24.05
CA ASP A 68 -10.60 -7.76 23.79
C ASP A 68 -10.68 -6.90 22.53
N THR A 69 -11.53 -7.36 21.61
CA THR A 69 -11.75 -6.77 20.29
C THR A 69 -13.18 -6.27 20.11
N ALA A 70 -13.97 -6.20 21.18
CA ALA A 70 -15.37 -5.76 21.13
C ALA A 70 -15.52 -4.34 20.55
N ASN A 71 -14.56 -3.46 20.85
CA ASN A 71 -14.54 -2.06 20.40
C ASN A 71 -13.69 -1.82 19.14
N VAL A 72 -13.37 -2.89 18.40
CA VAL A 72 -12.67 -2.81 17.10
C VAL A 72 -13.69 -2.87 15.98
N THR A 73 -14.03 -1.73 15.39
CA THR A 73 -14.90 -1.64 14.22
C THR A 73 -14.08 -1.20 12.99
N ALA A 74 -14.00 -2.07 11.99
CA ALA A 74 -13.27 -1.81 10.76
C ALA A 74 -13.89 -2.63 9.62
N VAL A 75 -13.78 -2.14 8.39
CA VAL A 75 -14.27 -2.87 7.20
C VAL A 75 -13.57 -4.22 7.06
N ASP A 76 -12.30 -4.31 7.46
CA ASP A 76 -11.45 -5.51 7.43
C ASP A 76 -11.17 -6.03 8.84
N GLN A 77 -12.19 -6.12 9.71
CA GLN A 77 -12.02 -6.47 11.12
C GLN A 77 -11.21 -7.77 11.34
N GLY A 78 -11.40 -8.79 10.49
CA GLY A 78 -10.63 -10.03 10.55
C GLY A 78 -9.11 -9.81 10.38
N TRP A 79 -8.71 -8.99 9.42
CA TRP A 79 -7.30 -8.63 9.19
C TRP A 79 -6.75 -7.80 10.35
N VAL A 80 -7.48 -6.77 10.76
CA VAL A 80 -7.13 -5.84 11.84
C VAL A 80 -6.88 -6.58 13.16
N VAL A 81 -7.79 -7.48 13.51
CA VAL A 81 -7.67 -8.26 14.74
C VAL A 81 -6.57 -9.32 14.64
N SER A 82 -6.44 -10.01 13.50
CA SER A 82 -5.42 -11.04 13.32
C SER A 82 -4.00 -10.46 13.34
N SER A 83 -3.78 -9.34 12.64
CA SER A 83 -2.49 -8.63 12.63
C SER A 83 -2.11 -8.10 14.01
N LEU A 84 -3.08 -7.63 14.80
CA LEU A 84 -2.84 -7.23 16.19
C LEU A 84 -2.41 -8.41 17.06
N ARG A 85 -3.10 -9.57 16.95
CA ARG A 85 -2.69 -10.79 17.66
C ARG A 85 -1.29 -11.23 17.25
N GLN A 86 -1.00 -11.20 15.95
CA GLN A 86 0.32 -11.52 15.42
C GLN A 86 1.38 -10.58 16.02
N ALA A 87 1.16 -9.26 16.03
CA ALA A 87 2.10 -8.29 16.59
C ALA A 87 2.39 -8.57 18.08
N MET A 88 1.34 -8.82 18.88
CA MET A 88 1.50 -9.18 20.30
C MET A 88 2.28 -10.49 20.48
N LEU A 89 1.96 -11.53 19.72
CA LEU A 89 2.65 -12.82 19.79
C LEU A 89 4.12 -12.71 19.36
N THR A 90 4.42 -11.95 18.30
CA THR A 90 5.80 -11.75 17.84
C THR A 90 6.67 -11.03 18.86
N GLN A 91 6.07 -10.21 19.73
CA GLN A 91 6.78 -9.54 20.83
C GLN A 91 6.80 -10.36 22.14
N GLY A 92 6.29 -11.60 22.13
CA GLY A 92 6.36 -12.53 23.26
C GLY A 92 5.20 -12.43 24.27
N VAL A 93 4.09 -11.78 23.92
CA VAL A 93 2.91 -11.71 24.79
C VAL A 93 2.18 -13.05 24.84
N LEU A 94 1.83 -13.50 26.04
CA LEU A 94 1.15 -14.78 26.25
C LEU A 94 -0.37 -14.63 26.06
N LEU A 95 -0.84 -14.67 24.82
CA LEU A 95 -2.27 -14.57 24.53
C LEU A 95 -3.06 -15.79 25.02
N ARG A 96 -4.26 -15.53 25.53
CA ARG A 96 -5.26 -16.53 25.91
C ARG A 96 -6.51 -16.38 25.04
N THR A 97 -7.21 -17.49 24.83
CA THR A 97 -8.43 -17.53 24.01
C THR A 97 -9.66 -17.05 24.76
N LYS A 98 -9.62 -17.06 26.09
CA LYS A 98 -10.72 -16.68 26.96
C LYS A 98 -10.27 -15.69 28.02
N ALA A 99 -11.14 -14.74 28.36
CA ALA A 99 -10.86 -13.70 29.35
C ALA A 99 -10.61 -14.28 30.76
N GLU A 100 -11.25 -15.39 31.11
CA GLU A 100 -11.12 -15.99 32.45
C GLU A 100 -9.73 -16.60 32.68
N GLN A 101 -9.01 -16.93 31.60
CA GLN A 101 -7.66 -17.52 31.65
C GLN A 101 -6.55 -16.46 31.67
N ALA A 102 -6.91 -15.18 31.55
CA ALA A 102 -5.99 -14.07 31.56
C ALA A 102 -5.98 -13.34 32.90
N GLN A 103 -4.81 -12.79 33.23
CA GLN A 103 -4.63 -11.87 34.34
C GLN A 103 -4.90 -10.44 33.87
N TRP A 104 -4.37 -10.06 32.70
CA TRP A 104 -4.60 -8.73 32.13
C TRP A 104 -5.49 -8.82 30.89
N ILE A 105 -6.40 -7.84 30.77
CA ILE A 105 -7.23 -7.65 29.58
C ILE A 105 -6.70 -6.43 28.85
N VAL A 106 -6.37 -6.61 27.58
CA VAL A 106 -6.00 -5.53 26.67
C VAL A 106 -7.21 -5.23 25.81
N GLU A 107 -7.75 -4.02 25.94
CA GLU A 107 -8.84 -3.55 25.09
C GLU A 107 -8.27 -2.78 23.90
N ALA A 108 -8.61 -3.22 22.69
CA ALA A 108 -8.26 -2.52 21.47
C ALA A 108 -9.42 -1.65 20.97
N ARG A 109 -9.11 -0.41 20.59
CA ARG A 109 -10.07 0.54 20.04
C ARG A 109 -9.56 1.13 18.75
N VAL A 110 -10.41 1.16 17.74
CA VAL A 110 -10.11 1.77 16.44
C VAL A 110 -10.96 3.02 16.29
N GLY A 111 -10.29 4.17 16.16
CA GLY A 111 -10.96 5.47 16.00
C GLY A 111 -11.11 5.88 14.55
N VAL A 112 -10.17 5.46 13.68
CA VAL A 112 -10.20 5.72 12.24
C VAL A 112 -9.68 4.49 11.52
N TYR A 113 -10.43 4.03 10.52
CA TYR A 113 -9.99 3.03 9.55
C TYR A 113 -10.70 3.35 8.24
N GLY A 114 -10.10 4.23 7.45
CA GLY A 114 -10.77 4.83 6.30
C GLY A 114 -9.82 5.39 5.26
N THR A 115 -10.37 5.78 4.12
CA THR A 115 -9.62 6.38 3.02
C THR A 115 -10.22 7.70 2.59
N ASP A 116 -9.37 8.65 2.24
CA ASP A 116 -9.73 9.93 1.61
C ASP A 116 -9.20 9.98 0.18
N GLU A 117 -9.96 10.60 -0.74
CA GLU A 117 -9.55 10.78 -2.14
C GLU A 117 -9.65 12.26 -2.54
N HIS A 118 -8.58 12.78 -3.13
CA HIS A 118 -8.50 14.14 -3.65
C HIS A 118 -8.14 14.08 -5.14
N ASN A 119 -9.03 14.61 -5.98
CA ASN A 119 -8.86 14.64 -7.42
C ASN A 119 -8.79 16.09 -7.92
N LEU A 120 -7.71 16.41 -8.63
CA LEU A 120 -7.53 17.67 -9.34
C LEU A 120 -7.51 17.39 -10.84
N LEU A 121 -8.41 18.03 -11.57
CA LEU A 121 -8.47 17.97 -13.02
C LEU A 121 -8.40 19.39 -13.56
N ILE A 122 -7.36 19.68 -14.33
CA ILE A 122 -7.22 20.92 -15.09
C ILE A 122 -7.38 20.56 -16.57
N GLY A 123 -8.52 20.93 -17.16
CA GLY A 123 -8.89 20.56 -18.53
C GLY A 123 -10.39 20.58 -18.74
N ILE A 124 -10.84 19.97 -19.84
CA ILE A 124 -12.27 19.81 -20.13
C ILE A 124 -12.72 18.51 -19.43
N PRO A 125 -13.58 18.62 -18.39
CA PRO A 125 -14.11 17.43 -17.73
C PRO A 125 -15.04 16.68 -18.70
N GLN A 126 -15.25 15.39 -18.45
CA GLN A 126 -16.21 14.61 -19.21
C GLN A 126 -17.61 15.23 -19.03
N THR A 127 -18.13 15.82 -20.10
CA THR A 127 -19.47 16.41 -20.12
C THR A 127 -20.31 15.63 -21.12
N ALA A 128 -21.49 15.19 -20.67
CA ALA A 128 -22.49 14.65 -21.57
C ALA A 128 -23.21 15.84 -22.23
N ILE A 129 -23.17 15.93 -23.54
CA ILE A 129 -23.93 16.95 -24.26
C ILE A 129 -25.38 16.44 -24.36
N PRO A 130 -26.37 17.13 -23.74
CA PRO A 130 -27.76 16.76 -23.87
C PRO A 130 -28.20 16.84 -25.33
N ALA A 131 -28.99 15.87 -25.79
CA ALA A 131 -29.51 15.81 -27.16
C ALA A 131 -30.44 16.97 -27.55
N THR A 132 -30.73 17.88 -26.61
CA THR A 132 -31.62 19.03 -26.78
C THR A 132 -30.93 20.27 -27.36
N LEU A 133 -29.60 20.26 -27.54
CA LEU A 133 -28.88 21.37 -28.18
C LEU A 133 -28.91 21.22 -29.71
N PRO A 134 -29.62 22.11 -30.46
CA PRO A 134 -29.71 22.00 -31.91
C PRO A 134 -28.35 22.28 -32.57
N GLY A 135 -27.95 21.44 -33.53
CA GLY A 135 -26.72 21.61 -34.30
C GLY A 135 -25.46 20.96 -33.72
N ILE A 136 -25.55 20.33 -32.54
CA ILE A 136 -24.45 19.54 -31.96
C ILE A 136 -24.93 18.09 -31.80
N PRO A 137 -24.22 17.09 -32.36
CA PRO A 137 -24.61 15.70 -32.18
C PRO A 137 -24.57 15.33 -30.69
N ALA A 138 -25.64 14.69 -30.21
CA ALA A 138 -25.70 14.12 -28.87
C ALA A 138 -24.54 13.13 -28.69
N GLY A 139 -23.76 13.31 -27.62
CA GLY A 139 -22.56 12.50 -27.40
C GLY A 139 -21.86 12.85 -26.09
N THR A 140 -20.94 11.99 -25.68
CA THR A 140 -20.04 12.26 -24.56
C THR A 140 -18.78 12.91 -25.09
N VAL A 141 -18.51 14.15 -24.68
CA VAL A 141 -17.20 14.75 -24.91
C VAL A 141 -16.20 13.99 -24.04
N PRO A 142 -15.20 13.31 -24.63
CA PRO A 142 -14.20 12.60 -23.86
C PRO A 142 -13.45 13.58 -22.94
N GLU A 143 -13.02 13.10 -21.78
CA GLU A 143 -12.16 13.89 -20.89
C GLU A 143 -10.87 14.26 -21.66
N MET A 144 -10.57 15.55 -21.75
CA MET A 144 -9.28 16.05 -22.24
C MET A 144 -8.55 16.73 -21.09
N PRO A 145 -7.93 15.95 -20.17
CA PRO A 145 -7.18 16.52 -19.08
C PRO A 145 -5.82 17.01 -19.58
N LEU A 146 -5.54 18.31 -19.42
CA LEU A 146 -4.18 18.81 -19.58
C LEU A 146 -3.30 18.31 -18.42
N VAL A 147 -3.85 18.35 -17.21
CA VAL A 147 -3.24 17.76 -16.02
C VAL A 147 -4.33 17.10 -15.19
N LYS A 148 -4.13 15.84 -14.82
CA LYS A 148 -4.97 15.12 -13.86
C LYS A 148 -4.09 14.62 -12.72
N LYS A 149 -4.43 14.95 -11.49
CA LYS A 149 -3.77 14.44 -10.29
C LYS A 149 -4.82 13.77 -9.41
N SER A 150 -4.58 12.52 -9.05
CA SER A 150 -5.35 11.80 -8.05
C SER A 150 -4.44 11.50 -6.87
N ASN A 151 -4.91 11.81 -5.67
CA ASN A 151 -4.21 11.53 -4.42
C ASN A 151 -5.19 10.83 -3.48
N GLN A 152 -4.94 9.56 -3.22
CA GLN A 152 -5.68 8.76 -2.26
C GLN A 152 -4.84 8.58 -1.00
N GLN A 153 -5.48 8.64 0.15
CA GLN A 153 -4.85 8.44 1.45
C GLN A 153 -5.62 7.42 2.27
N GLY A 154 -4.94 6.45 2.85
CA GLY A 154 -5.49 5.58 3.89
C GLY A 154 -5.08 6.11 5.26
N MET A 155 -5.97 6.04 6.23
CA MET A 155 -5.72 6.48 7.59
C MET A 155 -6.15 5.40 8.57
N ALA A 156 -5.27 5.12 9.53
CA ALA A 156 -5.54 4.22 10.64
C ALA A 156 -5.21 4.94 11.95
N LYS A 157 -6.19 4.98 12.87
CA LYS A 157 -6.02 5.49 14.23
C LYS A 157 -6.48 4.44 15.20
N LEU A 158 -5.60 4.03 16.09
CA LEU A 158 -5.90 3.05 17.12
C LEU A 158 -5.32 3.46 18.48
N ALA A 159 -5.93 2.93 19.52
CA ALA A 159 -5.44 3.03 20.88
C ALA A 159 -5.75 1.72 21.61
N LEU A 160 -4.82 1.28 22.43
CA LEU A 160 -4.95 0.10 23.27
C LEU A 160 -4.56 0.45 24.69
N PHE A 161 -5.28 -0.11 25.65
CA PHE A 161 -4.94 -0.06 27.05
C PHE A 161 -5.12 -1.43 27.69
N ALA A 162 -4.36 -1.68 28.74
CA ALA A 162 -4.42 -2.91 29.53
C ALA A 162 -4.84 -2.58 30.96
N TYR A 163 -5.69 -3.42 31.52
CA TYR A 163 -6.06 -3.37 32.92
C TYR A 163 -6.04 -4.77 33.53
N ASP A 164 -5.85 -4.84 34.84
CA ASP A 164 -5.94 -6.08 35.59
C ASP A 164 -7.39 -6.51 35.72
N ARG A 165 -7.69 -7.76 35.34
CA ARG A 165 -9.05 -8.31 35.35
C ARG A 165 -9.61 -8.38 36.77
N ALA A 166 -8.78 -8.66 37.77
CA ALA A 166 -9.23 -8.87 39.14
C ALA A 166 -9.47 -7.54 39.87
N SER A 167 -8.55 -6.58 39.76
CA SER A 167 -8.62 -5.31 40.48
C SER A 167 -9.21 -4.15 39.66
N GLY A 168 -9.28 -4.27 38.33
CA GLY A 168 -9.65 -3.18 37.43
C GLY A 168 -8.58 -2.10 37.31
N GLN A 169 -7.38 -2.30 37.87
CA GLN A 169 -6.32 -1.30 37.84
C GLN A 169 -5.72 -1.18 36.44
N PHE A 170 -5.43 0.06 36.04
CA PHE A 170 -4.71 0.35 34.81
C PHE A 170 -3.26 -0.13 34.91
N VAL A 171 -2.80 -0.85 33.88
CA VAL A 171 -1.46 -1.44 33.83
C VAL A 171 -0.61 -0.79 32.75
N TRP A 172 -1.16 -0.58 31.56
CA TRP A 172 -0.40 -0.13 30.39
C TRP A 172 -1.29 0.55 29.36
N SER A 173 -0.71 1.46 28.55
CA SER A 173 -1.35 2.02 27.37
C SER A 173 -0.35 2.25 26.26
N SER A 174 -0.78 1.97 25.03
CA SER A 174 -0.06 2.33 23.80
C SER A 174 -0.15 3.82 23.47
N GLY A 175 -0.99 4.58 24.17
CA GLY A 175 -1.39 5.92 23.75
C GLY A 175 -2.29 5.88 22.53
N THR A 176 -2.45 7.03 21.87
CA THR A 176 -3.19 7.13 20.59
C THR A 176 -2.20 7.17 19.45
N ILE A 177 -2.29 6.21 18.55
CA ILE A 177 -1.38 6.10 17.42
C ILE A 177 -2.15 6.39 16.14
N LEU A 178 -1.59 7.29 15.33
CA LEU A 178 -2.09 7.62 14.00
C LEU A 178 -1.04 7.21 12.97
N SER A 179 -1.52 6.64 11.88
CA SER A 179 -0.72 6.30 10.73
C SER A 179 -1.51 6.61 9.47
N THR A 180 -0.78 7.03 8.44
CA THR A 180 -1.34 7.34 7.13
C THR A 180 -0.55 6.63 6.06
N SER A 181 -1.23 6.31 4.97
CA SER A 181 -0.66 5.74 3.76
C SER A 181 -1.18 6.55 2.58
N SER A 182 -0.41 6.68 1.50
CA SER A 182 -0.79 7.50 0.34
C SER A 182 -0.49 6.81 -0.98
N ALA A 183 -1.33 7.09 -1.98
CA ALA A 183 -1.18 6.69 -3.37
C ALA A 183 -1.43 7.90 -4.25
N LYS A 184 -0.48 8.24 -5.10
CA LYS A 184 -0.55 9.40 -5.99
C LYS A 184 -0.42 8.95 -7.43
N ASP A 185 -1.32 9.42 -8.27
CA ASP A 185 -1.30 9.21 -9.71
C ASP A 185 -1.34 10.59 -10.40
N THR A 186 -0.36 10.89 -11.25
CA THR A 186 -0.30 12.16 -12.01
C THR A 186 -0.24 11.89 -13.50
N TYR A 187 -1.13 12.52 -14.26
CA TYR A 187 -1.19 12.50 -15.72
C TYR A 187 -0.91 13.91 -16.24
N VAL A 188 -0.06 14.01 -17.26
CA VAL A 188 0.28 15.28 -17.90
C VAL A 188 0.13 15.12 -19.41
N GLY A 189 -0.77 15.87 -20.01
CA GLY A 189 -0.97 15.90 -21.46
C GLY A 189 -1.26 14.54 -22.10
N GLY A 190 -1.99 13.65 -21.40
CA GLY A 190 -2.28 12.28 -21.88
C GLY A 190 -1.13 11.28 -21.71
N VAL A 191 0.03 11.71 -21.21
CA VAL A 191 1.11 10.82 -20.79
C VAL A 191 0.74 10.22 -19.43
N GLY A 192 0.83 8.87 -19.35
CA GLY A 192 0.22 8.00 -18.34
C GLY A 192 0.54 8.30 -16.87
N PRO A 193 -0.04 7.52 -15.93
CA PRO A 193 0.09 7.85 -14.53
C PRO A 193 1.56 7.71 -14.10
N ILE A 194 2.13 8.82 -13.66
CA ILE A 194 3.32 8.85 -12.81
C ILE A 194 2.81 8.53 -11.41
N GLN A 195 3.16 7.33 -10.96
CA GLN A 195 2.66 6.69 -9.76
C GLN A 195 3.68 6.84 -8.61
N GLY A 196 3.20 7.16 -7.41
CA GLY A 196 4.03 7.24 -6.21
C GLY A 196 3.20 7.13 -4.93
N GLY A 197 3.84 7.36 -3.79
CA GLY A 197 3.21 7.27 -2.46
C GLY A 197 3.82 6.16 -1.60
N SER A 198 3.33 6.00 -0.38
CA SER A 198 3.90 5.03 0.59
C SER A 198 3.56 3.57 0.29
N ILE A 199 2.50 3.31 -0.50
CA ILE A 199 2.13 1.94 -0.89
C ILE A 199 2.94 1.40 -2.08
N ARG A 200 3.68 2.25 -2.78
CA ARG A 200 4.51 1.89 -3.94
C ARG A 200 5.96 2.19 -3.58
N GLY A 201 6.83 1.17 -3.57
CA GLY A 201 8.23 1.27 -3.14
C GLY A 201 9.16 2.04 -4.10
N GLY A 202 8.66 3.06 -4.80
CA GLY A 202 9.37 3.87 -5.78
C GLY A 202 8.42 4.60 -6.73
N THR A 203 8.93 5.59 -7.48
CA THR A 203 8.17 6.22 -8.56
C THR A 203 8.05 5.25 -9.72
N GLU A 204 6.84 4.96 -10.15
CA GLU A 204 6.53 4.03 -11.22
C GLU A 204 5.84 4.78 -12.36
N PHE A 205 6.21 4.46 -13.60
CA PHE A 205 5.56 4.99 -14.80
C PHE A 205 5.19 3.81 -15.68
N VAL A 206 3.88 3.58 -15.86
CA VAL A 206 3.34 2.52 -16.74
C VAL A 206 3.97 1.14 -16.46
N GLY A 207 4.00 0.70 -15.20
CA GLY A 207 4.57 -0.61 -14.85
C GLY A 207 6.09 -0.63 -14.67
N ILE A 208 6.79 0.45 -15.01
CA ILE A 208 8.25 0.53 -14.97
C ILE A 208 8.68 1.39 -13.78
N LYS A 209 9.44 0.80 -12.85
CA LYS A 209 10.09 1.56 -11.77
C LYS A 209 11.11 2.51 -12.38
N LEU A 210 10.92 3.82 -12.19
CA LEU A 210 11.88 4.83 -12.59
C LEU A 210 12.97 4.94 -11.50
N PRO A 211 14.25 4.69 -11.82
CA PRO A 211 15.33 4.92 -10.87
C PRO A 211 15.57 6.43 -10.74
N LEU A 212 14.86 7.08 -9.82
CA LEU A 212 15.21 8.43 -9.39
C LEU A 212 16.22 8.31 -8.25
N THR A 213 17.50 8.39 -8.60
CA THR A 213 18.61 8.56 -7.66
C THR A 213 18.54 9.95 -6.99
N SER A 214 18.28 10.00 -5.69
CA SER A 214 19.06 10.76 -4.69
C SER A 214 18.43 10.71 -3.29
N GLU A 215 18.91 9.82 -2.43
CA GLU A 215 19.21 10.16 -1.03
C GLU A 215 20.40 9.30 -0.61
N GLY A 216 21.46 9.98 -0.17
CA GLY A 216 22.83 9.49 -0.20
C GLY A 216 23.12 8.34 0.75
N SER A 217 23.60 7.24 0.19
CA SER A 217 24.47 6.30 0.88
C SER A 217 25.90 6.87 0.86
N SER A 218 26.24 7.63 1.89
CA SER A 218 27.63 7.78 2.32
C SER A 218 27.75 7.15 3.71
N ASP A 219 28.73 6.26 3.81
CA ASP A 219 29.28 5.63 5.01
C ASP A 219 28.63 4.30 5.45
N GLU A 220 29.10 3.20 4.85
CA GLU A 220 29.84 2.15 5.59
C GLU A 220 30.45 1.13 4.61
N ALA A 221 31.55 1.52 3.95
CA ALA A 221 32.52 0.58 3.41
C ALA A 221 33.67 0.48 4.42
N GLY A 222 33.69 -0.57 5.25
CA GLY A 222 34.88 -0.87 6.04
C GLY A 222 34.70 -1.60 7.37
N ARG A 223 34.18 -2.83 7.37
CA ARG A 223 34.65 -3.81 8.35
C ARG A 223 34.62 -5.24 7.81
N ALA A 224 35.77 -5.65 7.30
CA ALA A 224 36.11 -7.04 7.05
C ALA A 224 36.02 -7.86 8.35
N GLY A 225 35.42 -9.04 8.28
CA GLY A 225 35.21 -9.91 9.44
C GLY A 225 34.77 -11.34 9.09
N ARG A 226 35.67 -12.08 8.43
CA ARG A 226 35.93 -13.53 8.61
C ARG A 226 34.73 -14.50 8.51
N GLN A 227 34.49 -15.02 7.30
CA GLN A 227 33.78 -16.30 7.11
C GLN A 227 34.70 -17.46 7.50
N ASN A 228 34.35 -18.20 8.55
CA ASN A 228 34.89 -19.53 8.82
C ASN A 228 33.90 -20.56 8.26
N THR A 229 34.33 -21.33 7.28
CA THR A 229 33.67 -22.56 6.81
C THR A 229 34.04 -23.71 7.75
N PRO A 230 33.11 -24.55 8.24
CA PRO A 230 33.48 -25.85 8.79
C PRO A 230 33.43 -26.91 7.70
N SER A 231 34.60 -27.38 7.29
CA SER A 231 34.76 -28.64 6.55
C SER A 231 35.01 -29.76 7.55
N ASP A 232 33.97 -30.51 7.94
CA ASP A 232 34.16 -31.77 8.66
C ASP A 232 33.04 -32.79 8.33
N PRO A 233 33.34 -33.91 7.66
CA PRO A 233 32.33 -34.91 7.26
C PRO A 233 31.82 -35.79 8.42
N ALA A 234 32.29 -35.59 9.66
CA ALA A 234 31.88 -36.41 10.81
C ALA A 234 30.48 -36.03 11.38
N ALA A 235 29.99 -34.82 11.14
CA ALA A 235 28.73 -34.33 11.73
C ALA A 235 27.45 -34.90 11.09
N LEU A 236 27.54 -35.51 9.90
CA LEU A 236 26.38 -36.04 9.17
C LEU A 236 25.98 -37.47 9.59
N ARG A 237 26.76 -38.16 10.44
CA ARG A 237 26.43 -39.52 10.88
C ARG A 237 25.58 -39.59 12.14
N GLN A 238 25.54 -38.54 12.96
CA GLN A 238 24.76 -38.54 14.21
C GLN A 238 23.27 -38.23 14.00
N SER A 239 22.90 -37.55 12.91
CA SER A 239 21.48 -37.22 12.64
C SER A 239 20.66 -38.39 12.09
N ALA A 240 21.30 -39.53 11.75
CA ALA A 240 20.61 -40.69 11.19
C ALA A 240 20.21 -41.72 12.25
N SER A 241 20.85 -41.75 13.42
CA SER A 241 20.55 -42.72 14.49
C SER A 241 19.40 -42.31 15.41
N ASP A 242 18.98 -41.04 15.39
CA ASP A 242 17.91 -40.53 16.26
C ASP A 242 16.50 -40.64 15.65
N LEU A 243 16.39 -41.02 14.37
CA LEU A 243 15.10 -41.19 13.69
C LEU A 243 14.44 -42.56 13.91
N ASP A 244 15.19 -43.58 14.34
CA ASP A 244 14.65 -44.92 14.61
C ASP A 244 14.09 -45.08 16.04
N SER A 245 14.21 -44.06 16.90
CA SER A 245 13.72 -44.10 18.29
C SER A 245 12.32 -43.52 18.49
N PHE A 246 11.62 -43.16 17.41
CA PHE A 246 10.33 -42.45 17.45
C PHE A 246 9.20 -43.13 16.67
N MET A 247 9.11 -44.47 16.72
CA MET A 247 7.86 -45.17 16.43
C MET A 247 7.55 -46.21 17.52
N PRO A 248 6.27 -46.38 17.88
CA PRO A 248 5.86 -47.29 18.97
C PRO A 248 6.08 -48.76 18.65
#